data_AF-A0A7G1H3N4-F1
#
_entry.id   AF-A0A7G1H3N4-F1
#
_cell.length_a   1.000
_cell.length_b   1.000
_cell.length_c   1.000
_cell.angle_alpha   90.00
_cell.angle_beta   90.00
_cell.angle_gamma   90.00
#
_symmetry.space_group_name_H-M   'P 1'
#
loop_
_entity.id
_entity.type
_entity.pdbx_description
1 polymer ?
#
loop_
_entity_poly.entity_id
_entity_poly.type
_entity_poly.pdbx_seq_one_letter_code
_entity_poly.pdbx_strand_id
1 'polypeptide(L)'
;MSKLKVLFHVNENDRWNVALGNITNLIKDVGEGNVDVVVLANGPSVAAYTDAEKIEIMKGLSEKGARFLACRNSLKKMCADNVICINEENLPSFVIVVPAGITEIIKRQHEGYAYVKP
;
A
#
# COMPACT_ATOMS: atom_id res chain seq x y z
N MET A 1 4.55 4.89 -25.26
CA MET A 1 5.00 5.54 -24.01
C MET A 1 5.42 4.45 -23.03
N SER A 2 6.47 4.67 -22.24
CA SER A 2 6.83 3.72 -21.18
C SER A 2 5.74 3.71 -20.09
N LYS A 3 5.34 2.52 -19.64
CA LYS A 3 4.38 2.33 -18.54
C LYS A 3 4.79 3.17 -17.33
N LEU A 4 3.87 3.97 -16.77
CA LEU A 4 4.15 4.75 -15.56
C LEU A 4 4.41 3.81 -14.38
N LYS A 5 5.27 4.23 -13.44
CA LYS A 5 5.55 3.49 -12.21
C LYS A 5 5.44 4.43 -11.02
N VAL A 6 4.66 4.05 -10.02
CA VAL A 6 4.43 4.90 -8.84
C VAL A 6 4.40 4.08 -7.56
N LEU A 7 5.05 4.61 -6.53
CA LEU A 7 5.01 4.13 -5.17
C LEU A 7 4.24 5.15 -4.32
N PHE A 8 3.08 4.75 -3.83
CA PHE A 8 2.37 5.47 -2.77
C PHE A 8 2.88 5.00 -1.41
N HIS A 9 3.39 5.93 -0.60
CA HIS A 9 3.78 5.66 0.78
C HIS A 9 2.72 6.21 1.72
N VAL A 10 2.06 5.33 2.45
CA VAL A 10 1.06 5.68 3.46
C VAL A 10 1.62 5.29 4.82
N ASN A 11 1.91 6.27 5.68
CA ASN A 11 2.43 6.04 7.04
C ASN A 11 1.45 6.50 8.13
N GLU A 12 0.33 7.11 7.75
CA GLU A 12 -0.67 7.69 8.64
C GLU A 12 -2.07 7.19 8.26
N ASN A 13 -2.92 6.94 9.26
CA ASN A 13 -4.24 6.30 9.06
C ASN A 13 -5.23 7.19 8.30
N ASP A 14 -5.20 8.50 8.56
CA ASP A 14 -6.07 9.50 7.94
C ASP A 14 -5.76 9.74 6.46
N ARG A 15 -4.57 9.33 6.00
CA ARG A 15 -4.13 9.46 4.60
C ARG A 15 -4.67 8.38 3.66
N TRP A 16 -5.26 7.30 4.17
CA TRP A 16 -5.75 6.21 3.33
C TRP A 16 -6.83 6.63 2.34
N ASN A 17 -7.79 7.46 2.76
CA ASN A 17 -8.87 7.90 1.86
C ASN A 17 -8.31 8.72 0.69
N VAL A 18 -7.35 9.60 0.96
CA VAL A 18 -6.66 10.38 -0.06
C VAL A 18 -5.82 9.47 -0.98
N ALA A 19 -5.09 8.51 -0.40
CA ALA A 19 -4.30 7.55 -1.15
C ALA A 19 -5.15 6.71 -2.13
N LEU A 20 -6.23 6.11 -1.64
CA LEU A 20 -7.13 5.29 -2.46
C LEU A 20 -7.82 6.11 -3.55
N GLY A 21 -8.22 7.35 -3.25
CA GLY A 21 -8.75 8.29 -4.24
C GLY A 21 -7.72 8.63 -5.34
N ASN A 22 -6.49 8.92 -4.95
CA ASN A 22 -5.41 9.23 -5.90
C ASN A 22 -5.06 8.03 -6.79
N ILE A 23 -5.00 6.82 -6.24
CA ILE A 23 -4.76 5.60 -7.01
C ILE A 23 -5.90 5.36 -8.02
N THR A 24 -7.16 5.54 -7.59
CA THR A 24 -8.34 5.41 -8.45
C THR A 24 -8.28 6.39 -9.61
N ASN A 25 -7.99 7.66 -9.33
CA ASN A 25 -7.89 8.69 -10.35
C ASN A 25 -6.74 8.43 -11.32
N LEU A 26 -5.58 8.02 -10.80
CA LEU A 26 -4.42 7.68 -11.63
C LEU A 26 -4.72 6.54 -12.60
N ILE A 27 -5.28 5.43 -12.12
CA ILE A 27 -5.63 4.29 -12.98
C ILE A 27 -6.66 4.70 -14.04
N LYS A 28 -7.65 5.53 -13.68
CA LYS A 28 -8.66 6.04 -14.61
C LYS A 28 -8.05 6.94 -15.70
N ASP A 29 -7.12 7.80 -15.34
CA ASP A 29 -6.48 8.76 -16.25
C ASP A 29 -5.56 8.06 -17.26
N VAL A 30 -4.75 7.11 -16.79
CA VAL A 30 -3.73 6.44 -17.61
C VAL A 30 -4.25 5.19 -18.33
N GLY A 31 -5.35 4.62 -17.83
CA GLY A 31 -5.91 3.34 -18.25
C GLY A 31 -5.36 2.15 -17.48
N GLU A 32 -6.23 1.17 -17.22
CA GLU A 32 -5.85 -0.10 -16.58
C GLU A 32 -4.74 -0.80 -17.39
N GLY A 33 -3.73 -1.33 -16.69
CA GLY A 33 -2.56 -1.96 -17.31
C GLY A 33 -1.45 -1.00 -17.77
N ASN A 34 -1.72 0.31 -17.89
CA ASN A 34 -0.74 1.33 -18.31
C ASN A 34 0.04 2.00 -17.17
N VAL A 35 -0.22 1.60 -15.93
CA VAL A 35 0.53 2.02 -14.74
C VAL A 35 0.88 0.82 -13.86
N ASP A 36 2.06 0.85 -13.26
CA ASP A 36 2.46 -0.05 -12.18
C ASP A 36 2.35 0.72 -10.85
N VAL A 37 1.38 0.32 -10.02
CA VAL A 37 1.10 0.94 -8.73
C VAL A 37 1.57 0.03 -7.62
N VAL A 38 2.45 0.54 -6.77
CA VAL A 38 2.81 -0.06 -5.48
C VAL A 38 2.31 0.87 -4.38
N VAL A 39 1.63 0.30 -3.38
CA VAL A 39 1.16 1.01 -2.20
C VAL A 39 1.84 0.38 -1.01
N LEU A 40 2.64 1.14 -0.28
CA LEU A 40 3.35 0.65 0.88
C LEU A 40 2.81 1.31 2.15
N ALA A 41 2.30 0.47 3.05
CA ALA A 41 1.88 0.83 4.39
C ALA A 41 2.97 0.52 5.42
N ASN A 42 3.29 1.47 6.27
CA ASN A 42 4.15 1.28 7.45
C ASN A 42 3.67 2.13 8.64
N GLY A 43 4.27 1.89 9.80
CA GLY A 43 3.83 2.51 11.05
C GLY A 43 2.37 2.17 11.35
N PRO A 44 1.56 3.14 11.84
CA PRO A 44 0.17 2.90 12.20
C PRO A 44 -0.74 2.58 11.01
N SER A 45 -0.37 2.97 9.78
CA SER A 45 -1.20 2.81 8.59
C SER A 45 -1.50 1.35 8.23
N VAL A 46 -0.70 0.40 8.72
CA VAL A 46 -0.95 -1.05 8.52
C VAL A 46 -2.28 -1.50 9.12
N ALA A 47 -2.85 -0.74 10.06
CA ALA A 47 -4.16 -1.00 10.65
C ALA A 47 -5.31 -0.95 9.62
N ALA A 48 -5.14 -0.26 8.49
CA ALA A 48 -6.18 -0.25 7.46
C ALA A 48 -6.43 -1.62 6.82
N TYR A 49 -5.51 -2.58 6.97
CA TYR A 49 -5.72 -3.96 6.52
C TYR A 49 -6.65 -4.77 7.43
N THR A 50 -7.27 -4.16 8.44
CA THR A 50 -8.38 -4.74 9.22
C THR A 50 -9.70 -3.98 9.05
N ASP A 51 -9.71 -2.91 8.26
CA ASP A 51 -10.88 -2.06 8.02
C ASP A 51 -11.66 -2.60 6.81
N ALA A 52 -12.86 -3.15 7.04
CA ALA A 52 -13.63 -3.83 6.02
C ALA A 52 -13.96 -2.95 4.80
N GLU A 53 -14.29 -1.67 5.04
CA GLU A 53 -14.63 -0.74 3.95
C GLU A 53 -13.40 -0.44 3.09
N LYS A 54 -12.24 -0.20 3.72
CA LYS A 54 -10.99 0.04 2.98
C LYS A 54 -10.51 -1.21 2.27
N ILE A 55 -10.63 -2.39 2.89
CA ILE A 55 -10.25 -3.67 2.27
C ILE A 55 -11.03 -3.89 0.97
N GLU A 56 -12.33 -3.60 0.94
CA GLU A 56 -13.14 -3.77 -0.27
C GLU A 56 -12.65 -2.86 -1.41
N ILE A 57 -12.32 -1.60 -1.10
CA ILE A 57 -11.75 -0.66 -2.08
C ILE A 57 -10.37 -1.15 -2.54
N MET A 58 -9.50 -1.55 -1.60
CA MET A 58 -8.15 -2.04 -1.91
C MET A 58 -8.20 -3.30 -2.78
N LYS A 59 -9.14 -4.20 -2.52
CA LYS A 59 -9.35 -5.41 -3.32
C LYS A 59 -9.69 -5.05 -4.76
N GLY A 60 -10.66 -4.16 -4.98
CA GLY A 60 -11.01 -3.70 -6.33
C GLY A 60 -9.84 -3.01 -7.06
N LEU A 61 -9.01 -2.24 -6.35
CA LEU A 61 -7.80 -1.67 -6.93
C LEU A 61 -6.71 -2.72 -7.21
N SER A 62 -6.64 -3.76 -6.38
CA SER A 62 -5.71 -4.88 -6.58
C SER A 62 -6.07 -5.71 -7.81
N GLU A 63 -7.36 -5.93 -8.06
CA GLU A 63 -7.86 -6.60 -9.27
C GLU A 63 -7.51 -5.80 -10.54
N LYS A 64 -7.34 -4.47 -10.41
CA LYS A 64 -6.86 -3.57 -11.47
C LYS A 64 -5.33 -3.43 -11.54
N GLY A 65 -4.60 -4.21 -10.76
CA GLY A 65 -3.15 -4.33 -10.81
C GLY A 65 -2.37 -3.49 -9.77
N ALA A 66 -3.04 -2.83 -8.81
CA ALA A 66 -2.33 -2.19 -7.71
C ALA A 66 -1.81 -3.23 -6.70
N ARG A 67 -0.56 -3.09 -6.25
CA ARG A 67 0.06 -3.99 -5.28
C ARG A 67 0.13 -3.34 -3.90
N PHE A 68 -0.56 -3.91 -2.93
CA PHE A 68 -0.57 -3.42 -1.55
C PHE A 68 0.48 -4.18 -0.72
N LEU A 69 1.36 -3.43 -0.07
CA LEU A 69 2.49 -3.95 0.70
C LEU A 69 2.36 -3.54 2.17
N ALA A 70 2.53 -4.49 3.08
CA ALA A 70 2.60 -4.24 4.52
C ALA A 70 4.03 -4.38 5.04
N CYS A 71 4.50 -3.41 5.83
CA CYS A 71 5.80 -3.49 6.50
C CYS A 71 5.75 -4.44 7.70
N ARG A 72 6.50 -5.55 7.66
CA ARG A 72 6.60 -6.53 8.76
C ARG A 72 7.03 -5.91 10.09
N ASN A 73 8.04 -5.04 10.07
CA ASN A 73 8.50 -4.37 11.28
C ASN A 73 7.40 -3.51 11.91
N SER A 74 6.52 -2.93 11.10
CA SER A 74 5.38 -2.16 11.59
C SER A 74 4.29 -3.06 12.15
N LEU A 75 3.94 -4.17 11.48
CA LEU A 75 3.01 -5.17 12.03
C LEU A 75 3.47 -5.67 13.42
N LYS A 76 4.76 -6.04 13.53
CA LYS A 76 5.36 -6.47 14.79
C LYS A 76 5.32 -5.39 15.87
N LYS A 77 5.71 -4.16 15.53
CA LYS A 77 5.73 -3.03 16.47
C LYS A 77 4.32 -2.68 16.98
N MET A 78 3.34 -2.59 16.08
CA MET A 78 1.96 -2.27 16.45
C MET A 78 1.36 -3.32 17.39
N CYS A 79 1.75 -4.59 17.22
CA CYS A 79 1.34 -5.65 18.13
C CYS A 79 2.05 -5.56 19.49
N ALA A 80 3.37 -5.33 19.49
CA ALA A 80 4.14 -5.16 20.72
C ALA A 80 3.67 -3.93 21.55
N ASP A 81 3.25 -2.87 20.88
CA ASP A 81 2.73 -1.64 21.50
C ASP A 81 1.25 -1.77 21.92
N ASN A 82 0.63 -2.96 21.77
CA ASN A 82 -0.80 -3.24 22.06
C ASN A 82 -1.79 -2.33 21.32
N VAL A 83 -1.40 -1.78 20.16
CA VAL A 83 -2.27 -0.91 19.36
C VAL A 83 -3.15 -1.76 18.45
N ILE A 84 -2.53 -2.67 17.68
CA ILE A 84 -3.23 -3.66 16.87
C ILE A 84 -2.31 -4.85 16.58
N CYS A 85 -2.82 -6.07 16.79
CA CYS A 85 -2.09 -7.31 16.48
C CYS A 85 -2.68 -7.97 15.25
N ILE A 86 -2.00 -7.81 14.12
CA ILE A 86 -2.35 -8.44 12.85
C ILE A 86 -1.36 -9.55 12.58
N ASN A 87 -1.82 -10.81 12.59
CA ASN A 87 -1.03 -11.93 12.10
C ASN A 87 -0.90 -11.82 10.57
N GLU A 88 0.27 -12.12 10.00
CA GLU A 88 0.48 -12.12 8.55
C GLU A 88 -0.50 -13.04 7.84
N GLU A 89 -0.92 -14.14 8.49
CA GLU A 89 -1.93 -15.09 7.99
C GLU A 89 -3.36 -14.51 7.95
N ASN A 90 -3.63 -13.47 8.73
CA ASN A 90 -4.93 -12.80 8.80
C ASN A 90 -5.02 -11.57 7.88
N LEU A 91 -3.95 -11.23 7.17
CA LEU A 91 -3.99 -10.16 6.18
C LEU A 91 -4.87 -10.54 4.99
N PRO A 92 -5.49 -9.57 4.32
CA PRO A 92 -6.16 -9.83 3.05
C PRO A 92 -5.20 -10.49 2.06
N SER A 93 -5.69 -11.49 1.31
CA SER A 93 -4.85 -12.33 0.45
C SER A 93 -4.08 -11.57 -0.65
N PHE A 94 -4.50 -10.35 -0.99
CA PHE A 94 -3.84 -9.47 -1.96
C PHE A 94 -2.72 -8.60 -1.34
N VAL A 95 -2.56 -8.61 -0.02
CA VAL A 95 -1.53 -7.84 0.68
C VAL A 95 -0.26 -8.66 0.80
N ILE A 96 0.85 -8.08 0.35
CA ILE A 96 2.16 -8.73 0.39
C ILE A 96 2.98 -8.14 1.53
N VAL A 97 3.49 -8.98 2.42
CA VAL A 97 4.34 -8.52 3.53
C VAL A 97 5.79 -8.38 3.06
N VAL A 98 6.36 -7.18 3.23
CA VAL A 98 7.78 -6.90 2.99
C VAL A 98 8.56 -6.80 4.32
N PRO A 99 9.85 -7.18 4.37
CA PRO A 99 10.63 -7.16 5.61
C PRO A 99 10.69 -5.77 6.29
N ALA A 100 10.93 -4.72 5.51
CA ALA A 100 10.95 -3.35 6.00
C ALA A 100 10.44 -2.38 4.93
N GLY A 101 9.57 -1.47 5.34
CA GLY A 101 8.99 -0.49 4.42
C GLY A 101 10.05 0.45 3.83
N ILE A 102 10.96 0.97 4.65
CA ILE A 102 12.00 1.91 4.18
C ILE A 102 12.88 1.32 3.08
N THR A 103 13.27 0.04 3.19
CA THR A 103 14.10 -0.62 2.16
C THR A 103 13.31 -0.86 0.88
N GLU A 104 12.01 -1.16 0.98
CA GLU A 104 11.14 -1.31 -0.19
C GLU A 104 10.96 0.05 -0.90
N ILE A 105 10.79 1.15 -0.16
CA ILE A 105 10.71 2.51 -0.73
C ILE A 105 11.97 2.83 -1.55
N ILE A 106 13.14 2.62 -0.95
CA ILE A 106 14.43 2.90 -1.61
C ILE A 106 14.58 2.04 -2.86
N LYS A 107 14.29 0.75 -2.77
CA LYS A 107 14.36 -0.19 -3.89
C LYS A 107 13.47 0.24 -5.05
N ARG A 108 12.20 0.57 -4.79
CA ARG A 108 11.26 0.99 -5.85
C ARG A 108 11.68 2.31 -6.49
N GLN A 109 12.15 3.28 -5.72
CA GLN A 109 12.66 4.52 -6.31
C GLN A 109 13.86 4.25 -7.23
N HIS A 110 14.78 3.36 -6.87
CA HIS A 110 15.87 2.92 -7.76
C HIS A 110 15.38 2.18 -9.02
N GLU A 111 14.25 1.48 -8.96
CA GLU A 111 13.59 0.85 -10.12
C GLU A 111 12.84 1.84 -11.03
N GLY A 112 12.91 3.15 -10.72
CA GLY A 112 12.31 4.24 -11.48
C GLY A 112 10.87 4.58 -11.10
N TYR A 113 10.42 4.19 -9.91
CA TYR A 113 9.09 4.55 -9.42
C TYR A 113 9.08 6.00 -8.93
N ALA A 114 8.10 6.78 -9.39
CA ALA A 114 7.79 8.06 -8.77
C ALA A 114 7.32 7.84 -7.33
N TYR A 115 7.80 8.66 -6.40
CA TYR A 115 7.41 8.61 -5.00
C TYR A 115 6.28 9.60 -4.73
N VAL A 116 5.16 9.11 -4.17
CA VAL A 116 3.99 9.92 -3.79
C VAL A 116 3.66 9.66 -2.32
N LYS A 117 3.48 10.74 -1.55
CA LYS A 117 3.09 10.69 -0.13
C LYS A 117 1.79 11.51 0.07
N PRO A 118 0.62 10.84 0.09
CA PRO A 118 -0.69 11.49 0.27
C PRO A 118 -0.87 12.15 1.64
#